data_AF-A0A8B7BAY4-F1
#
_entry.id   AF-A0A8B7BAY4-F1
#
_cell.length_a   1.000
_cell.length_b   1.000
_cell.length_c   1.000
_cell.angle_alpha   90.00
_cell.angle_beta   90.00
_cell.angle_gamma   90.00
#
_symmetry.space_group_name_H-M   'P 1'
#
loop_
_entity.id
_entity.type
_entity.pdbx_description
1 polymer ?
#
loop_
_entity_poly.entity_id
_entity_poly.type
_entity_poly.pdbx_seq_one_letter_code
_entity_poly.pdbx_strand_id
1 'polypeptide(L)'
;MSPFASPRSSQEQEHRNGPSNGKRGKSNYLNSRLTERKESTTNDSDEFMMLLSKVEKSSEKIMEIMQNLSSIQALQGRKELESLIGISCSSCFLKREMQKTKELMTKVTKQKLFEKRSARLPSKELRHLDSYEFLKASLK
;
A
#
# COMPACT_ATOMS: atom_id res chain seq x y z
N MET A 1 22.49 -35.63 13.24
CA MET A 1 22.28 -35.66 11.78
C MET A 1 22.76 -34.33 11.21
N SER A 2 23.89 -34.34 10.51
CA SER A 2 24.56 -33.14 9.95
C SER A 2 24.41 -33.13 8.42
N PRO A 3 24.14 -31.99 7.76
CA PRO A 3 23.74 -31.94 6.36
C PRO A 3 24.90 -31.60 5.39
N PHE A 4 26.14 -31.95 5.72
CA PHE A 4 27.28 -31.73 4.82
C PHE A 4 27.79 -33.05 4.26
N ALA A 5 27.25 -33.45 3.10
CA ALA A 5 27.79 -34.54 2.29
C ALA A 5 28.13 -34.01 0.88
N SER A 6 29.42 -33.92 0.57
CA SER A 6 29.95 -33.55 -0.74
C SER A 6 29.72 -34.68 -1.77
N PRO A 7 29.48 -34.38 -3.05
CA PRO A 7 29.35 -35.41 -4.07
C PRO A 7 30.68 -36.09 -4.36
N ARG A 8 30.65 -37.42 -4.36
CA ARG A 8 31.75 -38.35 -4.66
C ARG A 8 32.08 -38.28 -6.16
N SER A 9 33.31 -37.92 -6.53
CA SER A 9 33.78 -37.97 -7.91
C SER A 9 33.91 -39.42 -8.40
N SER A 10 33.14 -39.82 -9.41
CA SER A 10 33.36 -41.07 -10.14
C SER A 10 34.29 -40.83 -11.33
N GLN A 11 35.46 -41.45 -11.27
CA GLN A 11 36.45 -41.52 -12.32
C GLN A 11 36.08 -42.64 -13.32
N GLU A 12 36.64 -42.51 -14.53
CA GLU A 12 36.80 -43.53 -15.58
C GLU A 12 35.62 -43.84 -16.52
N GLN A 13 35.72 -43.30 -17.74
CA GLN A 13 35.66 -44.17 -18.92
C GLN A 13 36.60 -43.62 -20.01
N GLU A 14 37.77 -44.25 -20.14
CA GLU A 14 38.62 -44.11 -21.31
C GLU A 14 37.94 -44.79 -22.51
N HIS A 15 37.68 -44.03 -23.56
CA HIS A 15 37.49 -44.59 -24.90
C HIS A 15 38.43 -43.87 -25.86
N ARG A 16 39.63 -44.44 -26.00
CA ARG A 16 40.56 -44.09 -27.07
C ARG A 16 40.09 -44.74 -28.36
N ASN A 17 39.85 -43.92 -29.39
CA ASN A 17 39.94 -44.33 -30.79
C ASN A 17 40.62 -43.20 -31.58
N GLY A 18 41.65 -43.54 -32.36
CA GLY A 18 42.72 -42.66 -32.85
C GLY A 18 42.36 -41.63 -33.95
N PRO A 19 43.37 -40.91 -34.48
CA PRO A 19 43.17 -39.77 -35.37
C PRO A 19 42.86 -40.25 -36.80
N SER A 20 41.62 -40.08 -37.23
CA SER A 20 41.23 -40.30 -38.62
C SER A 20 41.63 -39.09 -39.48
N ASN A 21 42.77 -39.20 -40.16
CA ASN A 21 43.17 -38.30 -41.24
C ASN A 21 42.20 -38.40 -42.42
N GLY A 22 41.38 -37.37 -42.63
CA GLY A 22 40.43 -37.29 -43.75
C GLY A 22 40.23 -35.87 -44.26
N LYS A 23 40.92 -35.54 -45.36
CA LYS A 23 40.61 -34.53 -46.39
C LYS A 23 39.88 -33.23 -45.98
N ARG A 24 40.64 -32.13 -46.08
CA ARG A 24 40.25 -30.73 -46.18
C ARG A 24 39.11 -30.51 -47.21
N GLY A 25 37.89 -30.27 -46.75
CA GLY A 25 36.80 -29.66 -47.52
C GLY A 25 36.66 -28.20 -47.12
N LYS A 26 36.84 -27.27 -48.07
CA LYS A 26 36.55 -25.84 -47.87
C LYS A 26 35.05 -25.66 -47.60
N SER A 27 34.66 -25.44 -46.35
CA SER A 27 33.29 -25.08 -45.96
C SER A 27 33.04 -23.59 -46.17
N ASN A 28 32.93 -23.15 -47.42
CA ASN A 28 32.41 -21.82 -47.76
C ASN A 28 30.87 -21.77 -47.65
N TYR A 29 30.29 -22.40 -46.62
CA TYR A 29 28.84 -22.46 -46.40
C TYR A 29 28.38 -21.77 -45.11
N LEU A 30 29.28 -21.04 -44.43
CA LEU A 30 28.93 -20.23 -43.26
C LEU A 30 28.83 -18.72 -43.56
N ASN A 31 29.17 -18.29 -44.78
CA ASN A 31 29.15 -16.87 -45.15
C ASN A 31 27.84 -16.40 -45.80
N SER A 32 26.77 -17.19 -45.80
CA SER A 32 25.49 -16.79 -46.42
C SER A 32 24.36 -16.50 -45.42
N ARG A 33 24.64 -16.51 -44.10
CA ARG A 33 23.63 -16.17 -43.07
C ARG A 33 23.96 -14.89 -42.29
N LEU A 34 24.75 -14.01 -42.91
CA LEU A 34 25.09 -12.68 -42.40
C LEU A 34 24.34 -11.55 -43.12
N THR A 35 23.39 -11.88 -43.98
CA THR A 35 22.55 -10.89 -44.67
C THR A 35 21.13 -10.92 -44.11
N GLU A 36 20.71 -9.76 -43.58
CA GLU A 36 19.37 -9.41 -43.10
C GLU A 36 18.96 -9.88 -41.70
N ARG A 37 19.75 -9.51 -40.69
CA ARG A 37 19.10 -9.04 -39.46
C ARG A 37 18.83 -7.56 -39.67
N LYS A 38 17.56 -7.19 -39.88
CA LYS A 38 17.13 -5.79 -39.79
C LYS A 38 17.67 -5.24 -38.47
N GLU A 39 18.50 -4.21 -38.58
CA GLU A 39 18.98 -3.42 -37.47
C GLU A 39 17.79 -2.62 -36.93
N SER A 40 17.09 -3.20 -35.97
CA SER A 40 16.11 -2.52 -35.12
C SER A 40 16.70 -2.38 -33.72
N THR A 41 17.93 -1.89 -33.60
CA THR A 41 18.73 -1.98 -32.37
C THR A 41 18.93 -0.66 -31.65
N THR A 42 18.16 0.38 -31.96
CA THR A 42 18.20 1.64 -31.22
C THR A 42 17.19 1.75 -30.07
N ASN A 43 16.12 0.94 -30.05
CA ASN A 43 15.10 1.02 -28.99
C ASN A 43 15.36 0.09 -27.79
N ASP A 44 15.87 -1.12 -28.04
CA ASP A 44 16.07 -2.12 -26.98
C ASP A 44 17.23 -1.75 -26.04
N SER A 45 18.26 -1.06 -26.54
CA SER A 45 19.36 -0.56 -25.72
C SER A 45 18.90 0.52 -24.75
N ASP A 46 18.06 1.44 -25.22
CA ASP A 46 17.56 2.56 -24.43
C ASP A 46 16.58 2.07 -23.35
N GLU A 47 15.74 1.08 -23.68
CA GLU A 47 14.87 0.43 -22.70
C GLU A 47 15.66 -0.33 -21.63
N PHE A 48 16.69 -1.07 -22.03
CA PHE A 48 17.57 -1.79 -21.11
C PHE A 48 18.32 -0.84 -20.17
N MET A 49 18.88 0.25 -20.70
CA MET A 49 19.53 1.28 -19.90
C MET A 49 18.57 1.99 -18.94
N MET A 50 17.33 2.25 -19.38
CA MET A 50 16.29 2.79 -18.50
C MET A 50 15.92 1.83 -17.37
N LEU A 51 15.84 0.53 -17.65
CA LEU A 51 15.60 -0.50 -16.63
C LEU A 51 16.74 -0.56 -15.61
N LEU A 52 17.99 -0.56 -16.06
CA LEU A 52 19.15 -0.51 -15.18
C LEU A 52 19.11 0.72 -14.26
N SER A 53 18.79 1.90 -14.79
CA SER A 53 18.66 3.12 -13.97
C SER A 53 17.55 2.99 -12.90
N LYS A 54 16.43 2.31 -13.22
CA LYS A 54 15.37 2.05 -12.23
C LYS A 54 15.84 1.07 -11.16
N VAL A 55 16.57 0.03 -11.55
CA VAL A 55 17.16 -0.95 -10.63
C VAL A 55 18.14 -0.26 -9.68
N GLU A 56 19.07 0.55 -10.19
CA GLU A 56 20.02 1.32 -9.40
C GLU A 56 19.32 2.23 -8.37
N LYS A 57 18.36 3.04 -8.82
CA LYS A 57 17.57 3.91 -7.93
C LYS A 57 16.79 3.12 -6.87
N SER A 58 16.27 1.95 -7.23
CA SER A 58 15.57 1.10 -6.27
C SER A 58 16.53 0.49 -5.24
N SER A 59 17.74 0.10 -5.67
CA SER A 59 18.79 -0.42 -4.79
C SER A 59 19.24 0.63 -3.77
N GLU A 60 19.43 1.86 -4.20
CA GLU A 60 19.79 2.97 -3.30
C GLU A 60 18.71 3.21 -2.24
N LYS A 61 17.44 3.19 -2.63
CA LYS A 61 16.31 3.28 -1.69
C LYS A 61 16.25 2.11 -0.71
N ILE A 62 16.54 0.89 -1.17
CA ILE A 62 16.59 -0.29 -0.30
C ILE A 62 17.69 -0.11 0.75
N MET A 63 18.87 0.38 0.35
CA MET A 63 19.96 0.66 1.29
C MET A 63 19.58 1.74 2.30
N GLU A 64 18.92 2.82 1.88
CA GLU A 64 18.42 3.86 2.78
C GLU A 64 17.42 3.29 3.80
N ILE A 65 16.47 2.48 3.34
CA ILE A 65 15.51 1.80 4.21
C ILE A 65 16.23 0.91 5.21
N MET A 66 17.21 0.10 4.76
CA MET A 66 17.99 -0.76 5.64
C MET A 66 18.74 0.02 6.71
N GLN A 67 19.36 1.15 6.36
CA GLN A 67 20.08 1.99 7.31
C GLN A 67 19.14 2.60 8.36
N ASN A 68 17.97 3.07 7.93
CA ASN A 68 16.94 3.59 8.83
C ASN A 68 16.42 2.51 9.78
N LEU A 69 16.18 1.29 9.27
CA LEU A 69 15.76 0.16 10.08
C LEU A 69 16.83 -0.24 11.10
N SER A 70 18.10 -0.30 10.71
CA SER A 70 19.20 -0.56 11.63
C SER A 70 19.29 0.49 12.74
N SER A 71 19.06 1.76 12.39
CA SER A 71 19.06 2.87 13.34
C SER A 71 17.89 2.76 14.33
N ILE A 72 16.70 2.40 13.86
CA ILE A 72 15.51 2.14 14.70
C ILE A 72 15.76 0.93 15.60
N GLN A 73 16.33 -0.15 15.05
CA GLN A 73 16.63 -1.38 15.80
C GLN A 73 17.65 -1.12 16.92
N ALA A 74 18.65 -0.25 16.71
CA ALA A 74 19.60 0.15 17.74
C ALA A 74 18.95 0.94 18.90
N LEU A 75 17.76 1.51 18.66
CA LEU A 75 16.94 2.22 19.64
C LEU A 75 15.82 1.34 20.23
N GLN A 76 15.69 0.09 19.79
CA GLN A 76 14.68 -0.84 20.27
C GLN A 76 14.88 -1.14 21.77
N GLY A 77 13.81 -1.08 22.55
CA GLY A 77 13.84 -1.27 24.01
C GLY A 77 14.31 -0.02 24.79
N ARG A 78 14.55 1.11 24.12
CA ARG A 78 14.75 2.40 24.80
C ARG A 78 13.39 3.04 25.09
N LYS A 79 13.21 3.48 26.35
CA LYS A 79 11.96 4.10 26.82
C LYS A 79 11.60 5.36 26.04
N GLU A 80 12.58 6.09 25.54
CA GLU A 80 12.39 7.32 24.78
C GLU A 80 11.71 7.06 23.42
N LEU A 81 12.11 5.98 22.72
CA LEU A 81 11.49 5.60 21.46
C LEU A 81 10.06 5.06 21.69
N GLU A 82 9.88 4.21 22.70
CA GLU A 82 8.57 3.70 23.10
C GLU A 82 7.61 4.83 23.51
N SER A 83 8.10 5.81 24.27
CA SER A 83 7.38 7.02 24.64
C SER A 83 7.01 7.86 23.41
N LEU A 84 7.95 8.10 22.49
CA LEU A 84 7.69 8.86 21.27
C LEU A 84 6.64 8.20 20.38
N ILE A 85 6.74 6.88 20.17
CA ILE A 85 5.76 6.10 19.40
C ILE A 85 4.41 6.10 20.12
N GLY A 86 4.38 5.84 21.43
CA GLY A 86 3.16 5.85 22.25
C GLY A 86 2.45 7.21 22.25
N ILE A 87 3.21 8.31 22.37
CA ILE A 87 2.71 9.69 22.29
C ILE A 87 2.13 9.95 20.88
N SER A 88 2.84 9.57 19.81
CA SER A 88 2.34 9.77 18.45
C SER A 88 1.03 9.02 18.18
N CYS A 89 0.89 7.78 18.64
CA CYS A 89 -0.33 7.01 18.49
C CYS A 89 -1.47 7.56 19.37
N SER A 90 -1.19 8.00 20.59
CA SER A 90 -2.18 8.66 21.46
C SER A 90 -2.80 9.91 20.83
N SER A 91 -2.02 10.67 20.04
CA SER A 91 -2.55 11.84 19.30
C SER A 91 -3.61 11.45 18.26
N CYS A 92 -3.48 10.27 17.64
CA CYS A 92 -4.45 9.73 16.69
C CYS A 92 -5.76 9.33 17.40
N PHE A 93 -5.67 8.78 18.61
CA PHE A 93 -6.83 8.55 19.46
C PHE A 93 -7.51 9.87 19.84
N LEU A 94 -6.76 10.89 20.25
CA LEU A 94 -7.29 12.21 20.56
C LEU A 94 -8.02 12.85 19.37
N LYS A 95 -7.42 12.80 18.16
CA LYS A 95 -8.05 13.30 16.93
C LYS A 95 -9.39 12.60 16.65
N ARG A 96 -9.44 11.27 16.83
CA ARG A 96 -10.66 10.47 16.67
C ARG A 96 -11.72 10.84 17.72
N GLU A 97 -11.35 10.98 18.98
CA GLU A 97 -12.27 11.37 20.05
C GLU A 97 -12.80 12.80 19.88
N MET A 98 -11.97 13.72 19.41
CA MET A 98 -12.38 15.09 19.07
C MET A 98 -13.40 15.10 17.92
N GLN A 99 -13.20 14.26 16.90
CA GLN A 99 -14.14 14.13 15.79
C GLN A 99 -15.50 13.59 16.25
N LYS A 100 -15.52 12.56 17.10
CA LYS A 100 -16.76 12.04 17.71
C LYS A 100 -17.50 13.13 18.50
N THR A 101 -16.76 13.91 19.28
CA THR A 101 -17.33 15.02 20.06
C THR A 101 -17.95 16.07 19.16
N LYS A 102 -17.27 16.46 18.07
CA LYS A 102 -17.79 17.41 17.08
C LYS A 102 -19.08 16.92 16.43
N GLU A 103 -19.15 15.64 16.07
CA GLU A 103 -20.35 15.02 15.51
C GLU A 103 -21.51 15.01 16.50
N LEU A 104 -21.23 14.64 17.76
CA LEU A 104 -22.22 14.66 18.82
C LEU A 104 -22.78 16.08 19.06
N MET A 105 -21.90 17.07 19.20
CA MET A 105 -22.30 18.47 19.39
C MET A 105 -23.14 18.99 18.22
N THR A 106 -22.81 18.56 17.00
CA THR A 106 -23.60 18.90 15.81
C THR A 106 -25.00 18.29 15.88
N LYS A 107 -25.12 17.02 16.29
CA LYS A 107 -26.42 16.35 16.46
C LYS A 107 -27.26 17.03 17.55
N VAL A 108 -26.67 17.31 18.71
CA VAL A 108 -27.34 18.01 19.83
C VAL A 108 -27.81 19.40 19.40
N THR A 109 -26.97 20.15 18.69
CA THR A 109 -27.32 21.49 18.19
C THR A 109 -28.49 21.44 17.21
N LYS A 110 -28.48 20.47 16.28
CA LYS A 110 -29.60 20.26 15.34
C LYS A 110 -30.88 19.92 16.09
N GLN A 111 -30.84 18.98 17.03
CA GLN A 111 -32.00 18.60 17.85
C GLN A 111 -32.58 19.80 18.60
N LYS A 112 -31.74 20.57 19.31
CA LYS A 112 -32.18 21.77 20.03
C LYS A 112 -32.82 22.81 19.11
N LEU A 113 -32.34 22.94 17.88
CA LEU A 113 -32.95 23.83 16.88
C LEU A 113 -34.32 23.31 16.42
N PHE A 114 -34.48 22.00 16.23
CA PHE A 114 -35.77 21.39 15.93
C PHE A 114 -36.77 21.57 17.06
N GLU A 115 -36.39 21.28 18.31
CA GLU A 115 -37.23 21.50 19.50
C GLU A 115 -37.68 22.96 19.62
N LYS A 116 -36.77 23.92 19.39
CA LYS A 116 -37.09 25.35 19.40
C LYS A 116 -38.05 25.75 18.26
N ARG A 117 -37.96 25.11 17.09
CA ARG A 117 -38.91 25.33 15.99
C ARG A 117 -40.28 24.74 16.32
N SER A 118 -40.33 23.53 16.86
CA SER A 118 -41.56 22.88 17.31
C SER A 118 -42.26 23.66 18.43
N ALA A 119 -41.50 24.23 19.38
CA ALA A 119 -42.04 25.09 20.43
C ALA A 119 -42.48 26.48 19.94
N ARG A 120 -42.00 26.92 18.77
CA ARG A 120 -42.34 28.22 18.15
C ARG A 120 -43.52 28.12 17.19
N LEU A 121 -43.90 26.92 16.77
CA LEU A 121 -45.22 26.71 16.18
C LEU A 121 -46.23 26.97 17.30
N PRO A 122 -47.13 27.97 17.19
CA PRO A 122 -48.21 28.06 18.13
C PRO A 122 -48.99 26.75 17.99
N SER A 123 -49.31 26.12 19.11
CA SER A 123 -50.33 25.09 19.20
C SER A 123 -51.69 25.66 18.77
N LYS A 124 -51.84 25.96 17.48
CA LYS A 124 -53.12 26.09 16.80
C LYS A 124 -53.49 24.63 16.48
N GLU A 125 -54.45 23.97 17.10
CA GLU A 125 -55.66 24.41 17.78
C GLU A 125 -55.96 23.48 18.96
N LEU A 126 -55.63 23.89 20.17
CA LEU A 126 -56.52 23.59 21.28
C LEU A 126 -57.07 24.94 21.70
N ARG A 127 -58.08 25.38 20.95
CA ARG A 127 -59.01 26.40 21.42
C ARG A 127 -59.48 25.89 22.78
N HIS A 128 -58.93 26.45 23.85
CA HIS A 128 -59.56 26.33 25.16
C HIS A 128 -60.91 26.98 24.96
N LEU A 129 -61.95 26.18 24.70
CA LEU A 129 -63.31 26.66 24.85
C LEU A 129 -63.37 27.14 26.29
N ASP A 130 -63.61 28.44 26.45
CA ASP A 130 -63.96 28.96 27.76
C ASP A 130 -65.18 28.17 28.22
N SER A 131 -65.17 27.69 29.46
CA SER A 131 -66.22 26.81 30.01
C SER A 131 -67.62 27.39 29.80
N TYR A 132 -67.70 28.72 29.71
CA TYR A 132 -68.89 29.48 29.37
C TYR A 132 -69.44 29.22 27.95
N GLU A 133 -68.59 29.17 26.92
CA GLU A 133 -69.02 28.91 25.54
C GLU A 133 -69.49 27.45 25.36
N PHE A 134 -68.90 26.51 26.10
CA PHE A 134 -69.36 25.11 26.14
C PHE A 134 -70.77 24.98 26.73
N LEU A 135 -71.05 25.69 27.83
CA LEU A 135 -72.36 25.70 28.49
C LEU A 135 -73.44 26.36 27.62
N LYS A 136 -73.08 27.42 26.89
CA LYS A 136 -73.98 28.10 25.96
C LYS A 136 -74.37 27.24 24.76
N ALA A 137 -73.45 26.42 24.24
CA ALA A 137 -73.73 25.53 23.11
C ALA A 137 -74.62 24.33 23.47
N SER A 138 -74.64 23.92 24.74
CA SER A 138 -75.42 22.77 25.23
C SER A 138 -76.87 23.10 25.64
N LEU A 139 -77.24 24.38 25.62
CA LEU A 139 -78.57 24.89 25.97
C LEU A 139 -79.44 25.23 24.73
N LYS A 140 -79.08 24.71 23.55
CA LYS A 140 -79.78 24.99 22.28
C LYS A 140 -80.47 23.75 21.72
#